data_AF-A0A925BAF3-F1
#
_entry.id   AF-A0A925BAF3-F1
#
_cell.length_a   1.000
_cell.length_b   1.000
_cell.length_c   1.000
_cell.angle_alpha   90.00
_cell.angle_beta   90.00
_cell.angle_gamma   90.00
#
_symmetry.space_group_name_H-M   'P 1'
#
loop_
_entity.id
_entity.type
_entity.pdbx_description
1 polymer ?
#
loop_
_entity_poly.entity_id
_entity_poly.type
_entity_poly.pdbx_seq_one_letter_code
_entity_poly.pdbx_strand_id
1 'polypeptide(L)'
;EAARFLAQRALTEGGPDDTKRLDFVARRLLARPLKPQERMILELGLSDLEAHYGANPADARALLAVGEAKASPAIAPEKLAAWTMLANQMMNLDEVLNQ
;
A
#
# COMPACT_ATOMS: atom_id res chain seq x y z
N GLU A 1 -4.40 11.35 -0.49
CA GLU A 1 -2.98 11.78 -0.41
C GLU A 1 -2.13 10.92 0.56
N ALA A 2 -2.47 10.83 1.86
CA ALA A 2 -1.65 10.15 2.88
C ALA A 2 -1.28 8.68 2.55
N ALA A 3 -2.26 7.87 2.14
CA ALA A 3 -2.03 6.47 1.77
C ALA A 3 -1.00 6.31 0.63
N ARG A 4 -1.04 7.20 -0.36
CA ARG A 4 -0.12 7.18 -1.51
C ARG A 4 1.31 7.53 -1.10
N PHE A 5 1.46 8.52 -0.22
CA PHE A 5 2.76 8.85 0.36
C PHE A 5 3.33 7.70 1.19
N LEU A 6 2.51 7.06 2.02
CA LEU A 6 2.95 5.90 2.80
C LEU A 6 3.36 4.72 1.90
N ALA A 7 2.55 4.42 0.88
CA ALA A 7 2.84 3.39 -0.12
C ALA A 7 4.16 3.65 -0.85
N GLN A 8 4.39 4.88 -1.31
CA GLN A 8 5.63 5.27 -1.96
C GLN A 8 6.82 5.06 -1.03
N ARG A 9 6.74 5.52 0.23
CA ARG A 9 7.80 5.31 1.22
C ARG A 9 8.03 3.85 1.53
N ALA A 10 6.98 3.02 1.59
CA ALA A 10 7.13 1.59 1.78
C ALA A 10 7.93 0.97 0.62
N LEU A 11 7.61 1.33 -0.62
CA LEU A 11 8.31 0.80 -1.80
C LEU A 11 9.76 1.26 -1.91
N THR A 12 10.11 2.45 -1.41
CA THR A 12 11.48 3.00 -1.50
C THR A 12 12.35 2.75 -0.26
N GLU A 13 11.76 2.80 0.94
CA GLU A 13 12.46 2.73 2.23
C GLU A 13 12.15 1.44 3.00
N GLY A 14 11.10 0.70 2.63
CA GLY A 14 10.59 -0.46 3.37
C GLY A 14 11.39 -1.74 3.23
N GLY A 15 12.47 -1.74 2.45
CA GLY A 15 13.36 -2.87 2.27
C GLY A 15 13.18 -3.61 0.93
N PRO A 16 13.87 -4.76 0.79
CA PRO A 16 14.04 -5.43 -0.50
C PRO A 16 12.83 -6.24 -0.96
N ASP A 17 11.96 -6.67 -0.04
CA ASP A 17 10.84 -7.57 -0.30
C ASP A 17 9.52 -7.04 0.27
N ASP A 18 8.41 -7.57 -0.23
CA ASP A 18 7.07 -7.08 0.12
C ASP A 18 6.71 -7.37 1.59
N THR A 19 7.22 -8.46 2.19
CA THR A 19 7.04 -8.75 3.61
C THR A 19 7.66 -7.66 4.51
N LYS A 20 8.88 -7.20 4.21
CA LYS A 20 9.54 -6.09 4.95
C LYS A 20 8.80 -4.78 4.75
N ARG A 21 8.29 -4.52 3.54
CA ARG A 21 7.51 -3.33 3.23
C ARG A 21 6.15 -3.33 3.94
N LEU A 22 5.49 -4.48 4.07
CA LEU A 22 4.26 -4.61 4.87
C LEU A 22 4.52 -4.32 6.34
N ASP A 23 5.59 -4.88 6.92
CA ASP A 23 6.01 -4.57 8.29
C ASP A 23 6.33 -3.07 8.47
N PHE A 24 6.94 -2.43 7.47
CA PHE A 24 7.22 -0.99 7.48
C PHE A 24 5.94 -0.14 7.54
N VAL A 25 4.90 -0.52 6.80
CA VAL A 25 3.58 0.12 6.84
C VAL A 25 2.93 -0.11 8.19
N ALA A 26 2.89 -1.37 8.66
CA ALA A 26 2.25 -1.73 9.91
C ALA A 26 2.87 -1.02 11.13
N ARG A 27 4.19 -0.88 11.20
CA ARG A 27 4.85 -0.15 12.28
C ARG A 27 4.48 1.34 12.32
N ARG A 28 4.11 1.94 11.18
CA ARG A 28 3.72 3.35 11.10
C ARG A 28 2.26 3.58 11.46
N LEU A 29 1.39 2.63 11.13
CA LEU A 29 -0.04 2.73 11.43
C LEU A 29 -0.33 2.16 12.83
N LEU A 30 0.02 0.89 13.04
CA LEU A 30 -0.37 0.12 14.23
C LEU A 30 0.61 0.27 15.42
N ALA A 31 1.74 0.97 15.25
CA ALA A 31 2.85 1.04 16.21
C ALA A 31 3.42 -0.33 16.65
N ARG A 32 3.16 -1.40 15.90
CA ARG A 32 3.62 -2.77 16.16
C ARG A 32 3.82 -3.54 14.84
N PRO A 33 4.57 -4.66 14.83
CA PRO A 33 4.58 -5.55 13.68
C PRO A 33 3.24 -6.24 13.47
N LEU A 34 3.02 -6.73 12.25
CA LEU A 34 1.88 -7.60 11.92
C LEU A 34 2.00 -8.93 12.65
N LYS A 35 0.88 -9.44 13.17
CA LYS A 35 0.76 -10.84 13.58
C LYS A 35 0.82 -11.73 12.32
N PRO A 36 1.24 -13.00 12.43
CA PRO A 36 1.34 -13.89 11.27
C PRO A 36 0.05 -13.99 10.44
N GLN A 37 -1.11 -14.04 11.10
CA GLN A 37 -2.42 -14.10 10.42
C GLN A 37 -2.76 -12.79 9.69
N GLU A 38 -2.50 -11.64 10.32
CA GLU A 38 -2.72 -10.32 9.70
C GLU A 38 -1.83 -10.16 8.46
N ARG A 39 -0.56 -10.58 8.57
CA ARG A 39 0.37 -10.57 7.44
C ARG A 39 -0.14 -11.41 6.28
N MET A 40 -0.56 -12.64 6.53
CA MET A 40 -1.07 -13.54 5.49
C MET A 40 -2.26 -12.92 4.75
N ILE A 41 -3.20 -12.30 5.48
CA ILE A 41 -4.36 -11.62 4.87
C ILE A 41 -3.92 -10.44 4.00
N LEU A 42 -2.97 -9.63 4.48
CA LEU A 42 -2.47 -8.48 3.73
C LEU A 42 -1.63 -8.89 2.51
N GLU A 43 -0.86 -9.98 2.59
CA GLU A 43 -0.12 -10.53 1.45
C GLU A 43 -1.06 -11.03 0.36
N LEU A 44 -2.14 -11.74 0.74
CA LEU A 44 -3.18 -12.15 -0.20
C LEU A 44 -3.88 -10.94 -0.85
N GLY A 45 -4.32 -9.98 -0.03
CA GLY A 45 -4.98 -8.77 -0.55
C GLY A 45 -4.06 -7.93 -1.43
N LEU A 46 -2.77 -7.84 -1.11
CA LEU A 46 -1.78 -7.18 -1.97
C LEU A 46 -1.63 -7.90 -3.31
N SER A 47 -1.58 -9.24 -3.31
CA SER A 47 -1.51 -10.02 -4.55
C SER A 47 -2.74 -9.79 -5.43
N ASP A 48 -3.93 -9.72 -4.84
CA ASP A 48 -5.17 -9.44 -5.59
C ASP A 48 -5.15 -8.03 -6.19
N LEU A 49 -4.67 -7.05 -5.44
CA LEU A 49 -4.53 -5.67 -5.91
C LEU A 49 -3.49 -5.54 -7.02
N GLU A 50 -2.34 -6.21 -6.90
CA GLU A 50 -1.31 -6.23 -7.94
C GLU A 50 -1.83 -6.89 -9.22
N ALA A 51 -2.57 -8.00 -9.12
CA ALA A 51 -3.22 -8.63 -10.26
C ALA A 51 -4.26 -7.71 -10.91
N HIS A 52 -5.10 -7.05 -10.11
CA HIS A 52 -6.12 -6.13 -10.59
C HIS A 52 -5.52 -4.95 -11.35
N TYR A 53 -4.55 -4.24 -10.77
CA TYR A 53 -3.93 -3.07 -11.42
C TYR A 53 -3.00 -3.45 -12.56
N GLY A 54 -2.38 -4.64 -12.52
CA GLY A 54 -1.64 -5.19 -13.64
C GLY A 54 -2.53 -5.48 -14.87
N ALA A 55 -3.74 -6.00 -14.63
CA ALA A 55 -4.74 -6.22 -15.68
C ALA A 55 -5.43 -4.92 -16.13
N ASN A 56 -5.52 -3.92 -15.25
CA ASN A 56 -6.22 -2.65 -15.50
C ASN A 56 -5.31 -1.42 -15.26
N PRO A 57 -4.31 -1.15 -16.12
CA PRO A 57 -3.41 0.00 -15.94
C PRO A 57 -4.11 1.37 -15.96
N ALA A 58 -5.31 1.46 -16.56
CA ALA A 58 -6.12 2.66 -16.53
C ALA A 58 -6.60 2.99 -15.11
N ASP A 59 -7.00 1.98 -14.34
CA ASP A 59 -7.46 2.14 -12.96
C ASP A 59 -6.31 2.55 -12.05
N ALA A 60 -5.10 2.00 -12.29
CA ALA A 60 -3.90 2.41 -11.58
C ALA A 60 -3.61 3.90 -11.79
N ARG A 61 -3.68 4.37 -13.05
CA ARG A 61 -3.50 5.79 -13.38
C ARG A 61 -4.59 6.67 -12.78
N ALA A 62 -5.84 6.23 -12.82
CA ALA A 62 -6.96 6.96 -12.24
C ALA A 62 -6.79 7.14 -10.73
N LEU A 63 -6.42 6.07 -10.00
CA LEU A 63 -6.14 6.15 -8.57
C LEU A 63 -4.96 7.10 -8.28
N LEU A 64 -3.87 7.01 -9.03
CA LEU A 64 -2.67 7.81 -8.80
C LEU A 64 -2.80 9.27 -9.24
N ALA A 65 -3.81 9.59 -10.06
CA ALA A 65 -4.16 10.96 -10.42
C ALA A 65 -4.93 11.70 -9.32
N VAL A 66 -5.39 10.99 -8.28
CA VAL A 66 -6.08 11.62 -7.14
C VAL A 66 -5.06 12.26 -6.19
N GLY A 67 -5.17 13.57 -6.00
CA GLY A 67 -4.29 14.39 -5.16
C GLY A 67 -3.39 15.33 -5.97
N GLU A 68 -2.69 16.23 -5.28
CA GLU A 68 -1.93 17.29 -5.95
C GLU A 68 -0.51 16.87 -6.35
N ALA A 69 0.08 15.88 -5.68
CA ALA A 69 1.45 15.45 -5.97
C ALA A 69 1.53 14.51 -7.19
N LYS A 70 2.54 14.65 -8.04
CA LYS A 70 2.79 13.68 -9.13
C LYS A 70 3.30 12.35 -8.56
N ALA A 71 2.82 11.23 -9.09
CA ALA A 71 3.35 9.92 -8.77
C ALA A 71 4.84 9.83 -9.17
N SER A 72 5.64 9.14 -8.35
CA SER A 72 7.07 8.95 -8.64
C SER A 72 7.27 8.14 -9.92
N PRO A 73 8.04 8.64 -10.91
CA PRO A 73 8.32 7.89 -12.13
C PRO A 73 9.24 6.69 -11.91
N ALA A 74 9.88 6.60 -10.74
CA ALA A 74 10.79 5.49 -10.39
C ALA A 74 10.06 4.20 -9.98
N ILE A 75 8.73 4.24 -9.84
CA ILE A 75 7.92 3.11 -9.38
C ILE A 75 6.88 2.79 -10.46
N ALA A 76 6.74 1.52 -10.80
CA ALA A 76 5.67 1.08 -11.71
C ALA A 76 4.30 1.53 -11.17
N PRO A 77 3.47 2.22 -11.98
CA PRO A 77 2.22 2.80 -11.50
C PRO A 77 1.25 1.74 -10.97
N GLU A 78 1.25 0.54 -11.52
CA GLU A 78 0.43 -0.58 -11.08
C GLU A 78 0.82 -1.02 -9.65
N LYS A 79 2.11 -1.16 -9.38
CA LYS A 79 2.61 -1.50 -8.05
C LYS A 79 2.36 -0.36 -7.05
N LEU A 80 2.57 0.90 -7.45
CA LEU A 80 2.26 2.03 -6.58
C LEU A 80 0.76 2.12 -6.27
N ALA A 81 -0.11 1.84 -7.23
CA ALA A 81 -1.56 1.83 -7.04
C ALA A 81 -2.00 0.71 -6.09
N ALA A 82 -1.48 -0.51 -6.25
CA ALA A 82 -1.75 -1.63 -5.36
C ALA A 82 -1.37 -1.30 -3.91
N TRP A 83 -0.15 -0.81 -3.69
CA TRP A 83 0.31 -0.40 -2.37
C TRP A 83 -0.46 0.78 -1.79
N THR A 84 -0.91 1.73 -2.64
CA THR A 84 -1.75 2.85 -2.21
C THR A 84 -3.09 2.38 -1.69
N MET A 85 -3.74 1.45 -2.41
CA MET A 85 -5.03 0.89 -1.99
C MET A 85 -4.88 0.06 -0.71
N LEU A 86 -3.83 -0.77 -0.62
CA LEU A 86 -3.54 -1.53 0.60
C LEU A 86 -3.33 -0.59 1.81
N ALA A 87 -2.53 0.46 1.66
CA ALA A 87 -2.31 1.43 2.72
C ALA A 87 -3.61 2.14 3.13
N ASN A 88 -4.49 2.45 2.16
CA ASN A 88 -5.81 3.02 2.45
C ASN A 88 -6.68 2.05 3.26
N GLN A 89 -6.73 0.77 2.87
CA GLN A 89 -7.46 -0.26 3.61
C GLN A 89 -6.95 -0.41 5.05
N MET A 90 -5.63 -0.39 5.25
CA MET A 90 -5.03 -0.46 6.57
C MET A 90 -5.32 0.79 7.42
N MET A 91 -5.29 1.99 6.84
CA MET A 91 -5.64 3.24 7.54
C MET A 91 -7.11 3.23 7.99
N ASN A 92 -8.03 2.78 7.12
CA ASN A 92 -9.45 2.70 7.47
C ASN A 92 -9.73 1.67 8.57
N LEU A 93 -8.99 0.56 8.60
CA LEU A 93 -9.06 -0.42 9.68
C LEU A 93 -8.58 0.16 11.02
N ASP A 94 -7.49 0.92 11.00
CA ASP A 94 -6.91 1.52 12.19
C ASP A 94 -7.79 2.66 12.75
N GLU A 95 -8.43 3.43 11.86
CA GLU A 95 -9.40 4.46 12.23
C GLU A 95 -10.64 3.87 12.92
N VAL A 96 -11.11 2.69 12.48
CA VAL A 96 -12.24 2.00 13.11
C VAL A 96 -11.87 1.40 14.47
N LEU A 97 -10.61 0.98 14.68
CA LEU A 97 -10.17 0.34 15.93
C LEU A 97 -9.77 1.33 17.04
N ASN A 98 -9.50 2.59 16.69
CA ASN A 98 -9.00 3.61 17.62
C ASN A 98 -10.04 4.69 18.00
N GLN A 99 -11.33 4.50 17.68
CA GLN A 99 -12.46 5.31 18.20
C GLN A 99 -12.97 4.78 19.53
#